data_AF-A0AAN8J4B4-F1
#
_entry.id   AF-A0AAN8J4B4-F1
#
_cell.length_a   1.000
_cell.length_b   1.000
_cell.length_c   1.000
_cell.angle_alpha   90.00
_cell.angle_beta   90.00
_cell.angle_gamma   90.00
#
_symmetry.space_group_name_H-M   'P 1'
#
loop_
_entity.id
_entity.type
_entity.pdbx_description
1 polymer ?
#
loop_
_entity_poly.entity_id
_entity_poly.type
_entity_poly.pdbx_seq_one_letter_code
_entity_poly.pdbx_strand_id
1 'polypeptide(L)'
;MSRIEVLARPKTVPQNFQEDRRSVYWVDRKPLRTGPNGTTTIEVSDRVAELSKNRDPNPNYQFDKPTPIWEVKPGALRATASARVTTLAQHRDAHQNHQMERSPYTDITDGAKKAKLSQRVEDLAIPKSRVDRYDVNETQWGQRQPVSDAAKKAVASERVEALAEAKPYHSNFQHAKPIMWEVSDLAIKALASLRLQQLSRPRSRTMIKDDYDPYEVSRGARRARPTPRVEELSVPLPRKTREKKVV
;
A
#
# COMPACT_ATOMS: atom_id res chain seq x y z
N MET A 1 -40.21 22.37 -46.05
CA MET A 1 -39.38 21.77 -44.99
C MET A 1 -38.93 22.88 -44.05
N SER A 2 -39.23 22.76 -42.77
CA SER A 2 -38.85 23.78 -41.77
C SER A 2 -37.36 23.69 -41.47
N ARG A 3 -36.70 24.82 -41.17
CA ARG A 3 -35.26 24.84 -40.82
C ARG A 3 -34.96 23.94 -39.62
N ILE A 4 -35.92 23.79 -38.71
CA ILE A 4 -35.85 22.89 -37.55
C ILE A 4 -35.75 21.43 -37.98
N GLU A 5 -36.51 20.98 -38.98
CA GLU A 5 -36.41 19.60 -39.50
C GLU A 5 -35.05 19.33 -40.15
N VAL A 6 -34.45 20.35 -40.79
CA VAL A 6 -33.12 20.23 -41.41
C VAL A 6 -32.01 20.14 -40.34
N LEU A 7 -32.12 20.93 -39.26
CA LEU A 7 -31.15 20.92 -38.16
C LEU A 7 -31.29 19.70 -37.24
N ALA A 8 -32.48 19.08 -37.18
CA ALA A 8 -32.73 17.87 -36.42
C ALA A 8 -32.15 16.61 -37.08
N ARG A 9 -31.73 16.67 -38.34
CA ARG A 9 -31.09 15.54 -39.01
C ARG A 9 -29.66 15.35 -38.49
N PRO A 10 -29.22 14.10 -38.27
CA PRO A 10 -27.84 13.84 -37.90
C PRO A 10 -26.91 14.37 -39.00
N LYS A 11 -25.82 15.03 -38.59
CA LYS A 11 -24.81 15.53 -39.53
C LYS A 11 -24.18 14.34 -40.25
N THR A 12 -24.29 14.32 -41.58
CA THR A 12 -23.66 13.29 -42.40
C THR A 12 -22.17 13.58 -42.53
N VAL A 13 -21.36 12.58 -42.22
CA VAL A 13 -19.91 12.64 -42.38
C VAL A 13 -19.58 12.62 -43.88
N PRO A 14 -18.69 13.50 -44.39
CA PRO A 14 -18.33 13.51 -45.81
C PRO A 14 -17.61 12.20 -46.20
N GLN A 15 -17.78 11.77 -47.44
CA GLN A 15 -17.33 10.45 -47.92
C GLN A 15 -15.82 10.22 -47.82
N ASN A 16 -15.03 11.31 -47.74
CA ASN A 16 -13.58 11.28 -47.61
C ASN A 16 -13.09 11.55 -46.17
N PHE A 17 -13.98 11.57 -45.18
CA PHE A 17 -13.61 11.78 -43.79
C PHE A 17 -12.86 10.57 -43.24
N GLN A 18 -11.60 10.78 -42.89
CA GLN A 18 -10.83 9.83 -42.10
C GLN A 18 -10.84 10.32 -40.65
N GLU A 19 -11.35 9.50 -39.72
CA GLU A 19 -11.21 9.76 -38.29
C GLU A 19 -9.73 9.66 -37.93
N ASP A 20 -9.07 10.79 -37.72
CA ASP A 20 -7.68 10.81 -37.25
C ASP A 20 -7.65 10.48 -35.74
N ARG A 21 -7.74 9.18 -35.43
CA ARG A 21 -7.65 8.65 -34.05
C ARG A 21 -6.20 8.58 -33.55
N ARG A 22 -5.32 9.45 -34.02
CA ARG A 22 -3.96 9.57 -33.47
C ARG A 22 -4.08 10.12 -32.06
N SER A 23 -3.83 9.28 -31.06
CA SER A 23 -3.62 9.78 -29.72
C SER A 23 -2.40 10.72 -29.71
N VAL A 24 -2.41 11.74 -28.84
CA VAL A 24 -1.32 12.72 -28.67
C VAL A 24 0.06 12.06 -28.48
N TYR A 25 0.12 10.81 -28.02
CA TYR A 25 1.35 10.08 -27.74
C TYR A 25 1.81 9.09 -28.84
N TRP A 26 1.05 8.93 -29.94
CA TRP A 26 1.39 8.03 -31.06
C TRP A 26 1.15 8.72 -32.40
N VAL A 27 2.07 9.61 -32.77
CA VAL A 27 2.00 10.42 -34.01
C VAL A 27 2.40 9.61 -35.26
N ASP A 28 3.32 8.66 -35.09
CA ASP A 28 3.95 7.93 -36.21
C ASP A 28 3.26 6.62 -36.58
N ARG A 29 2.29 6.15 -35.78
CA ARG A 29 1.62 4.87 -35.98
C ARG A 29 0.17 5.08 -36.38
N LYS A 30 -0.26 4.42 -37.45
CA LYS A 30 -1.69 4.36 -37.82
C LYS A 30 -2.45 3.56 -36.75
N PRO A 31 -3.64 4.01 -36.31
CA PRO A 31 -4.46 3.24 -35.38
C PRO A 31 -4.79 1.86 -35.98
N LEU A 32 -4.97 0.87 -35.10
CA LEU A 32 -5.31 -0.50 -35.49
C LEU A 32 -6.59 -0.48 -36.35
N ARG A 33 -6.62 -1.29 -37.41
CA ARG A 33 -7.77 -1.39 -38.32
C ARG A 33 -9.01 -1.79 -37.54
N THR A 34 -10.17 -1.23 -37.91
CA THR A 34 -11.47 -1.70 -37.41
C THR A 34 -11.70 -3.14 -37.82
N GLY A 35 -12.31 -3.94 -36.93
CA GLY A 35 -12.73 -5.30 -37.26
C GLY A 35 -13.79 -5.33 -38.37
N PRO A 36 -14.17 -6.52 -38.88
CA PRO A 36 -15.10 -6.68 -40.01
C PRO A 36 -16.47 -6.00 -39.81
N ASN A 37 -16.88 -5.75 -38.57
CA ASN A 37 -18.15 -5.09 -38.22
C ASN A 37 -18.00 -3.59 -37.88
N GLY A 38 -16.87 -2.96 -38.20
CA GLY A 38 -16.64 -1.53 -37.91
C GLY A 38 -16.47 -1.17 -36.42
N THR A 39 -16.52 -2.17 -35.54
CA THR A 39 -16.33 -2.01 -34.08
C THR A 39 -14.91 -2.39 -33.70
N THR A 40 -14.30 -1.68 -32.74
CA THR A 40 -12.98 -1.99 -32.21
C THR A 40 -13.02 -3.34 -31.49
N THR A 41 -12.46 -4.39 -32.08
CA THR A 41 -12.24 -5.66 -31.37
C THR A 41 -11.02 -5.47 -30.46
N ILE A 42 -11.18 -5.75 -29.16
CA ILE A 42 -10.05 -5.75 -28.22
C ILE A 42 -9.31 -7.08 -28.46
N GLU A 43 -8.48 -7.12 -29.48
CA GLU A 43 -7.60 -8.25 -29.74
C GLU A 43 -6.40 -8.18 -28.79
N VAL A 44 -6.28 -9.18 -27.93
CA VAL A 44 -5.15 -9.31 -27.02
C VAL A 44 -3.93 -9.71 -27.86
N SER A 45 -2.91 -8.85 -27.91
CA SER A 45 -1.65 -9.23 -28.58
C SER A 45 -0.95 -10.34 -27.80
N ASP A 46 -0.14 -11.16 -28.49
CA ASP A 46 0.62 -12.25 -27.86
C ASP A 46 1.42 -11.75 -26.64
N ARG A 47 2.00 -10.55 -26.74
CA ARG A 47 2.72 -9.88 -25.65
C ARG A 47 1.83 -9.58 -24.45
N VAL A 48 0.61 -9.08 -24.68
CA VAL A 48 -0.35 -8.78 -23.60
C VAL A 48 -0.88 -10.09 -22.99
N ALA A 49 -1.06 -11.14 -23.80
CA ALA A 49 -1.41 -12.48 -23.34
C ALA A 49 -0.28 -13.13 -22.52
N GLU A 50 0.98 -12.85 -22.83
CA GLU A 50 2.12 -13.26 -21.99
C GLU A 50 2.18 -12.48 -20.68
N LEU A 51 1.95 -11.17 -20.71
CA LEU A 51 1.97 -10.32 -19.52
C LEU A 51 0.80 -10.57 -18.57
N SER A 52 -0.33 -11.07 -19.08
CA SER A 52 -1.48 -11.46 -18.25
C SER A 52 -1.30 -12.81 -17.56
N LYS A 53 -0.29 -13.62 -17.97
CA LYS A 53 0.06 -14.84 -17.23
C LYS A 53 0.61 -14.45 -15.86
N ASN A 54 0.17 -15.15 -14.83
CA ASN A 54 0.79 -15.04 -13.52
C ASN A 54 2.27 -15.41 -13.63
N ARG A 55 3.14 -14.65 -12.96
CA ARG A 55 4.54 -15.01 -12.87
C ARG A 55 4.65 -16.28 -12.04
N ASP A 56 5.31 -17.31 -12.57
CA ASP A 56 5.57 -18.52 -11.80
C ASP A 56 6.35 -18.16 -10.53
N PRO A 57 5.93 -18.66 -9.35
CA PRO A 57 6.67 -18.43 -8.13
C PRO A 57 8.09 -18.97 -8.28
N ASN A 58 9.07 -18.21 -7.77
CA ASN A 58 10.47 -18.63 -7.79
C ASN A 58 10.58 -20.05 -7.17
N PRO A 59 11.26 -21.02 -7.82
CA PRO A 59 11.40 -22.37 -7.28
C PRO A 59 12.01 -22.45 -5.88
N ASN A 60 12.78 -21.42 -5.48
CA ASN A 60 13.36 -21.28 -4.15
C ASN A 60 12.51 -20.41 -3.21
N TYR A 61 11.31 -20.00 -3.61
CA TYR A 61 10.38 -19.27 -2.77
C TYR A 61 9.76 -20.22 -1.77
N GLN A 62 10.29 -20.20 -0.55
CA GLN A 62 9.67 -20.86 0.58
C GLN A 62 8.59 -19.91 1.12
N PHE A 63 7.33 -20.37 1.12
CA PHE A 63 6.23 -19.63 1.75
C PHE A 63 6.46 -19.60 3.26
N ASP A 64 7.18 -18.58 3.76
CA ASP A 64 7.35 -18.34 5.21
C ASP A 64 6.08 -17.80 5.88
N LYS A 65 5.05 -17.52 5.08
CA LYS A 65 3.74 -17.10 5.57
C LYS A 65 2.77 -18.25 5.33
N PRO A 66 2.23 -18.90 6.38
CA PRO A 66 1.02 -19.69 6.19
C PRO A 66 0.01 -18.77 5.52
N THR A 67 -0.59 -19.23 4.43
CA THR A 67 -1.71 -18.50 3.81
C THR A 67 -2.73 -18.15 4.91
N PRO A 68 -3.53 -17.08 4.76
CA PRO A 68 -4.63 -16.79 5.68
C PRO A 68 -5.74 -17.86 5.64
N ILE A 69 -5.46 -19.04 5.07
CA ILE A 69 -6.29 -20.22 5.10
C ILE A 69 -5.86 -20.97 6.36
N TRP A 70 -6.52 -20.66 7.47
CA TRP A 70 -6.32 -21.40 8.71
C TRP A 70 -6.70 -22.85 8.45
N GLU A 71 -5.80 -23.79 8.73
CA GLU A 71 -6.11 -25.21 8.62
C GLU A 71 -7.29 -25.53 9.53
N VAL A 72 -8.43 -25.83 8.92
CA VAL A 72 -9.64 -26.21 9.66
C VAL A 72 -9.38 -27.59 10.26
N LYS A 73 -9.53 -27.71 11.58
CA LYS A 73 -9.36 -29.00 12.27
C LYS A 73 -10.26 -30.06 11.61
N PRO A 74 -9.79 -31.31 11.43
CA PRO A 74 -10.57 -32.36 10.78
C PRO A 74 -11.90 -32.65 11.51
N GLY A 75 -11.99 -32.38 12.81
CA GLY A 75 -13.24 -32.46 13.56
C GLY A 75 -14.26 -31.38 13.17
N ALA A 76 -13.81 -30.18 12.81
CA ALA A 76 -14.70 -29.12 12.34
C ALA A 76 -15.22 -29.39 10.91
N LEU A 77 -14.41 -30.05 10.06
CA LEU A 77 -14.86 -30.50 8.73
C LEU A 77 -15.94 -31.59 8.79
N ARG A 78 -15.96 -32.39 9.86
CA ARG A 78 -16.95 -33.45 10.10
C ARG A 78 -18.14 -32.99 10.95
N ALA A 79 -18.13 -31.75 11.45
CA ALA A 79 -19.17 -31.26 12.33
C ALA A 79 -20.46 -31.02 11.53
N THR A 80 -21.54 -31.70 11.92
CA THR A 80 -22.88 -31.48 11.36
C THR A 80 -23.61 -30.40 12.16
N ALA A 81 -24.29 -29.48 11.47
CA ALA A 81 -25.09 -28.46 12.13
C ALA A 81 -26.20 -29.09 12.98
N SER A 82 -26.44 -28.54 14.17
CA SER A 82 -27.56 -29.00 15.01
C SER A 82 -28.90 -28.55 14.42
N ALA A 83 -29.99 -29.24 14.77
CA ALA A 83 -31.34 -28.90 14.30
C ALA A 83 -31.70 -27.42 14.52
N ARG A 84 -31.26 -26.84 15.64
CA ARG A 84 -31.46 -25.42 15.94
C ARG A 84 -30.67 -24.51 14.99
N VAL A 85 -29.41 -24.84 14.70
CA VAL A 85 -28.57 -24.07 13.77
C VAL A 85 -29.17 -24.13 12.36
N THR A 86 -29.70 -25.28 11.94
CA THR A 86 -30.38 -25.40 10.64
C THR A 86 -31.65 -24.54 10.57
N THR A 87 -32.43 -24.43 11.65
CA THR A 87 -33.60 -23.53 11.70
C THR A 87 -33.19 -22.07 11.66
N LEU A 88 -32.15 -21.68 12.40
CA LEU A 88 -31.67 -20.30 12.43
C LEU A 88 -30.96 -19.87 11.14
N ALA A 89 -30.41 -20.81 10.39
CA ALA A 89 -29.77 -20.54 9.11
C ALA A 89 -30.78 -20.27 7.99
N GLN A 90 -32.07 -20.61 8.17
CA GLN A 90 -33.12 -20.24 7.23
C GLN A 90 -33.38 -18.74 7.31
N HIS A 91 -33.50 -18.08 6.15
CA HIS A 91 -33.88 -16.67 6.11
C HIS A 91 -35.31 -16.51 6.64
N ARG A 92 -35.66 -15.31 7.11
CA ARG A 92 -37.06 -14.98 7.38
C ARG A 92 -37.80 -14.82 6.06
N ASP A 93 -39.03 -15.30 6.00
CA ASP A 93 -39.87 -15.05 4.83
C ASP A 93 -40.13 -13.56 4.66
N ALA A 94 -40.22 -13.13 3.40
CA ALA A 94 -40.63 -11.77 3.09
C ALA A 94 -42.06 -11.55 3.61
N HIS A 95 -42.32 -10.35 4.16
CA HIS A 95 -43.66 -9.99 4.62
C HIS A 95 -44.67 -10.09 3.46
N GLN A 96 -45.93 -10.46 3.72
CA GLN A 96 -46.96 -10.65 2.67
C GLN A 96 -47.11 -9.47 1.69
N ASN A 97 -46.81 -8.26 2.16
CA ASN A 97 -46.89 -7.02 1.38
C ASN A 97 -45.54 -6.60 0.74
N HIS A 98 -44.51 -7.44 0.80
CA HIS A 98 -43.21 -7.16 0.22
C HIS A 98 -43.26 -7.34 -1.31
N GLN A 99 -42.95 -6.28 -2.04
CA GLN A 99 -42.86 -6.26 -3.50
C GLN A 99 -41.39 -6.03 -3.88
N MET A 100 -40.80 -6.96 -4.64
CA MET A 100 -39.39 -6.88 -5.05
C MET A 100 -39.12 -5.69 -5.98
N GLU A 101 -40.08 -5.36 -6.85
CA GLU A 101 -40.01 -4.22 -7.74
C GLU A 101 -41.04 -3.17 -7.30
N ARG A 102 -40.59 -2.19 -6.53
CA ARG A 102 -41.40 -1.02 -6.17
C ARG A 102 -40.92 0.17 -6.98
N SER A 103 -41.85 0.96 -7.49
CA SER A 103 -41.55 2.27 -8.10
C SER A 103 -40.71 3.12 -7.13
N PRO A 104 -39.68 3.85 -7.61
CA PRO A 104 -38.95 4.80 -6.78
C PRO A 104 -39.84 5.97 -6.31
N TYR A 105 -40.99 6.15 -6.96
CA TYR A 105 -42.00 7.12 -6.56
C TYR A 105 -43.00 6.46 -5.61
N THR A 106 -43.14 7.04 -4.42
CA THR A 106 -44.15 6.62 -3.45
C THR A 106 -45.46 7.35 -3.73
N ASP A 107 -46.51 6.61 -4.09
CA ASP A 107 -47.86 7.16 -4.18
C ASP A 107 -48.40 7.45 -2.78
N ILE A 108 -48.43 8.73 -2.42
CA ILE A 108 -48.93 9.18 -1.12
C ILE A 108 -50.46 9.24 -1.21
N THR A 109 -51.14 8.45 -0.38
CA THR A 109 -52.61 8.46 -0.30
C THR A 109 -53.13 9.83 0.14
N ASP A 110 -54.33 10.20 -0.31
CA ASP A 110 -54.93 11.50 0.05
C ASP A 110 -55.14 11.66 1.57
N GLY A 111 -55.37 10.55 2.27
CA GLY A 111 -55.44 10.53 3.74
C GLY A 111 -54.09 10.88 4.38
N ALA A 112 -52.98 10.37 3.84
CA ALA A 112 -51.64 10.72 4.32
C ALA A 112 -51.27 12.18 4.01
N LYS A 113 -51.70 12.73 2.85
CA LYS A 113 -51.52 14.16 2.53
C LYS A 113 -52.30 15.09 3.45
N LYS A 114 -53.45 14.64 3.95
CA LYS A 114 -54.35 15.40 4.83
C LYS A 114 -54.14 15.10 6.32
N ALA A 115 -53.23 14.19 6.65
CA ALA A 115 -52.97 13.79 8.02
C ALA A 115 -52.38 14.95 8.81
N LYS A 116 -52.97 15.27 9.97
CA LYS A 116 -52.43 16.25 10.90
C LYS A 116 -51.37 15.59 11.77
N LEU A 117 -50.29 16.31 12.03
CA LEU A 117 -49.23 15.85 12.92
C LEU A 117 -49.80 15.69 14.34
N SER A 118 -49.38 14.65 15.06
CA SER A 118 -49.67 14.55 16.49
C SER A 118 -48.79 15.53 17.25
N GLN A 119 -49.27 16.07 18.38
CA GLN A 119 -48.52 16.98 19.26
C GLN A 119 -47.09 16.49 19.54
N ARG A 120 -46.92 15.20 19.84
CA ARG A 120 -45.59 14.60 20.06
C ARG A 120 -44.64 14.75 18.86
N VAL A 121 -45.14 14.64 17.64
CA VAL A 121 -44.32 14.78 16.42
C VAL A 121 -43.98 16.25 16.19
N GLU A 122 -44.89 17.16 16.52
CA GLU A 122 -44.60 18.61 16.54
C GLU A 122 -43.49 18.93 17.55
N ASP A 123 -43.57 18.38 18.77
CA ASP A 123 -42.54 18.54 19.81
C ASP A 123 -41.18 17.99 19.37
N LEU A 124 -41.16 16.85 18.68
CA LEU A 124 -39.92 16.24 18.17
C LEU A 124 -39.35 16.98 16.96
N ALA A 125 -40.19 17.69 16.21
CA ALA A 125 -39.76 18.51 15.08
C ALA A 125 -39.10 19.82 15.53
N ILE A 126 -39.33 20.25 16.79
CA ILE A 126 -38.62 21.38 17.39
C ILE A 126 -37.14 20.98 17.55
N PRO A 127 -36.20 21.72 16.92
CA PRO A 127 -34.78 21.41 17.05
C PRO A 127 -34.35 21.62 18.50
N LYS A 128 -33.84 20.55 19.13
CA LYS A 128 -33.25 20.65 20.47
C LYS A 128 -32.07 21.60 20.42
N SER A 129 -32.09 22.63 21.26
CA SER A 129 -30.92 23.48 21.46
C SER A 129 -29.78 22.67 22.08
N ARG A 130 -28.56 23.18 22.00
CA ARG A 130 -27.39 22.53 22.61
C ARG A 130 -27.56 22.39 24.13
N VAL A 131 -28.28 23.32 24.76
CA VAL A 131 -28.63 23.32 26.18
C VAL A 131 -29.65 22.23 26.52
N ASP A 132 -30.62 21.96 25.64
CA ASP A 132 -31.61 20.88 25.86
C ASP A 132 -31.00 19.47 25.71
N ARG A 133 -29.82 19.38 25.08
CA ARG A 133 -29.11 18.11 24.84
C ARG A 133 -28.03 17.82 25.88
N TYR A 134 -27.48 18.88 26.48
CA TYR A 134 -26.46 18.81 27.51
C TYR A 134 -26.89 19.74 28.64
N ASP A 135 -27.25 19.18 29.80
CA ASP A 135 -27.75 19.88 31.01
C ASP A 135 -26.83 20.98 31.59
N VAL A 136 -25.81 21.44 30.86
CA VAL A 136 -24.67 22.16 31.44
C VAL A 136 -24.23 23.35 30.60
N ASN A 137 -24.12 24.50 31.26
CA ASN A 137 -23.51 25.72 30.75
C ASN A 137 -22.04 25.49 30.34
N GLU A 138 -21.74 25.51 29.05
CA GLU A 138 -20.37 25.59 28.53
C GLU A 138 -19.84 27.04 28.72
N THR A 139 -18.65 27.21 29.31
CA THR A 139 -17.93 28.48 29.20
C THR A 139 -17.53 28.75 27.75
N GLN A 140 -17.36 30.03 27.37
CA GLN A 140 -17.04 30.51 26.01
C GLN A 140 -15.84 29.83 25.30
N TRP A 141 -15.03 29.05 26.01
CA TRP A 141 -13.86 28.32 25.52
C TRP A 141 -14.07 26.80 25.36
N GLY A 142 -15.31 26.30 25.46
CA GLY A 142 -15.64 24.91 25.09
C GLY A 142 -15.07 23.81 26.00
N GLN A 143 -14.73 24.14 27.25
CA GLN A 143 -14.28 23.14 28.22
C GLN A 143 -15.48 22.31 28.71
N ARG A 144 -15.39 20.97 28.59
CA ARG A 144 -16.24 20.07 29.40
C ARG A 144 -15.87 20.30 30.87
N GLN A 145 -16.88 20.24 31.75
CA GLN A 145 -16.85 20.53 33.18
C GLN A 145 -15.52 20.33 33.94
N PRO A 146 -15.31 21.06 35.06
CA PRO A 146 -14.22 20.81 35.98
C PRO A 146 -14.23 19.33 36.37
N VAL A 147 -13.05 18.70 36.23
CA VAL A 147 -12.75 17.35 36.71
C VAL A 147 -13.48 17.11 38.04
N SER A 148 -14.22 16.00 38.15
CA SER A 148 -14.98 15.70 39.36
C SER A 148 -14.08 15.75 40.59
N ASP A 149 -14.59 16.15 41.75
CA ASP A 149 -13.75 16.26 42.95
C ASP A 149 -13.11 14.92 43.35
N ALA A 150 -13.77 13.80 43.02
CA ALA A 150 -13.20 12.47 43.14
C ALA A 150 -12.00 12.26 42.21
N ALA A 151 -12.09 12.71 40.95
CA ALA A 151 -10.99 12.61 39.99
C ALA A 151 -9.84 13.59 40.31
N LYS A 152 -10.11 14.76 40.90
CA LYS A 152 -9.07 15.67 41.43
C LYS A 152 -8.33 15.10 42.63
N LYS A 153 -9.01 14.29 43.45
CA LYS A 153 -8.46 13.63 44.64
C LYS A 153 -7.92 12.23 44.35
N ALA A 154 -8.03 11.75 43.11
CA ALA A 154 -7.57 10.42 42.75
C ALA A 154 -6.04 10.38 42.78
N VAL A 155 -5.49 9.44 43.53
CA VAL A 155 -4.05 9.17 43.59
C VAL A 155 -3.77 7.96 42.69
N ALA A 156 -2.63 7.99 41.98
CA ALA A 156 -2.21 6.87 41.16
C ALA A 156 -1.92 5.64 42.06
N SER A 157 -2.26 4.44 41.60
CA SER A 157 -1.84 3.23 42.31
C SER A 157 -0.31 3.08 42.25
N GLU A 158 0.29 2.45 43.26
CA GLU A 158 1.75 2.17 43.31
C GLU A 158 2.30 1.55 42.01
N ARG A 159 1.53 0.64 41.39
CA ARG A 159 1.89 0.06 40.08
C ARG A 159 2.00 1.11 38.96
N VAL A 160 1.08 2.07 38.93
CA VAL A 160 1.06 3.14 37.94
C VAL A 160 2.21 4.11 38.16
N GLU A 161 2.54 4.39 39.43
CA GLU A 161 3.73 5.18 39.78
C GLU A 161 5.02 4.47 39.33
N ALA A 162 5.16 3.17 39.63
CA ALA A 162 6.31 2.37 39.19
C ALA A 162 6.43 2.26 37.65
N LEU A 163 5.31 2.27 36.92
CA LEU A 163 5.32 2.30 35.46
C LEU A 163 5.60 3.70 34.89
N ALA A 164 5.32 4.75 35.66
CA ALA A 164 5.62 6.13 35.29
C ALA A 164 7.10 6.47 35.51
N GLU A 165 7.81 5.72 36.36
CA GLU A 165 9.26 5.86 36.49
C GLU A 165 9.97 5.58 35.17
N ALA A 166 10.85 6.50 34.77
CA ALA A 166 11.63 6.34 33.56
C ALA A 166 12.57 5.13 33.68
N LYS A 167 12.71 4.36 32.60
CA LYS A 167 13.63 3.22 32.59
C LYS A 167 15.07 3.70 32.84
N PRO A 168 15.85 2.99 33.67
CA PRO A 168 17.24 3.34 33.89
C PRO A 168 18.03 3.20 32.59
N TYR A 169 19.05 4.05 32.42
CA TYR A 169 19.98 3.93 31.33
C TYR A 169 20.78 2.61 31.43
N HIS A 170 21.22 2.09 30.28
CA HIS A 170 22.13 0.95 30.23
C HIS A 170 23.47 1.30 30.92
N SER A 171 24.17 0.32 31.50
CA SER A 171 25.43 0.53 32.26
C SER A 171 26.51 1.31 31.49
N ASN A 172 26.51 1.15 30.17
CA ASN A 172 27.48 1.76 29.25
C ASN A 172 26.91 2.96 28.48
N PHE A 173 25.74 3.47 28.88
CA PHE A 173 25.15 4.61 28.23
C PHE A 173 26.02 5.86 28.44
N GLN A 174 26.43 6.48 27.35
CA GLN A 174 27.13 7.76 27.34
C GLN A 174 26.24 8.76 26.62
N HIS A 175 26.04 9.92 27.23
CA HIS A 175 25.33 11.03 26.58
C HIS A 175 26.10 11.49 25.32
N ALA A 176 25.38 12.11 24.39
CA ALA A 176 26.01 12.74 23.24
C ALA A 176 27.09 13.74 23.71
N LYS A 177 28.28 13.66 23.10
CA LYS A 177 29.33 14.65 23.36
C LYS A 177 28.81 16.04 22.98
N PRO A 178 29.12 17.09 23.77
CA PRO A 178 28.74 18.46 23.43
C PRO A 178 29.37 18.87 22.08
N ILE A 179 28.69 19.79 21.37
CA ILE A 179 29.11 20.29 20.04
C ILE A 179 30.54 20.85 20.10
N MET A 180 30.90 21.49 21.22
CA MET A 180 32.27 21.87 21.54
C MET A 180 32.77 20.94 22.63
N TRP A 181 33.85 20.21 22.35
CA TRP A 181 34.55 19.40 23.33
C TRP A 181 36.05 19.64 23.18
N GLU A 182 36.75 19.65 24.32
CA GLU A 182 38.18 19.84 24.34
C GLU A 182 38.87 18.67 23.66
N VAL A 183 39.64 18.97 22.61
CA VAL A 183 40.48 17.99 21.94
C VAL A 183 41.71 17.80 22.81
N SER A 184 42.04 16.55 23.16
CA SER A 184 43.22 16.26 23.97
C SER A 184 44.49 16.83 23.34
N ASP A 185 45.40 17.34 24.16
CA ASP A 185 46.72 17.85 23.74
C ASP A 185 47.47 16.87 22.82
N LEU A 186 47.37 15.56 23.10
CA LEU A 186 47.98 14.51 22.30
C LEU A 186 47.43 14.47 20.87
N ALA A 187 46.13 14.68 20.70
CA ALA A 187 45.48 14.72 19.40
C ALA A 187 45.81 16.01 18.63
N ILE A 188 45.94 17.15 19.32
CA ILE A 188 46.37 18.42 18.72
C ILE A 188 47.82 18.32 18.23
N LYS A 189 48.69 17.68 19.03
CA LYS A 189 50.12 17.52 18.76
C LYS A 189 50.43 16.27 17.92
N ALA A 190 49.42 15.48 17.54
CA ALA A 190 49.61 14.25 16.80
C ALA A 190 50.14 14.55 15.39
N LEU A 191 51.34 14.07 15.09
CA LEU A 191 51.90 14.12 13.76
C LEU A 191 51.38 12.94 12.92
N ALA A 192 50.98 13.26 11.68
CA ALA A 192 50.59 12.23 10.72
C ALA A 192 51.74 11.25 10.46
N SER A 193 51.42 9.97 10.29
CA SER A 193 52.43 8.94 10.00
C SER A 193 53.16 9.26 8.69
N LEU A 194 54.41 8.79 8.56
CA LEU A 194 55.23 9.00 7.35
C LEU A 194 54.47 8.60 6.07
N ARG A 195 53.72 7.48 6.13
CA ARG A 195 52.88 7.01 5.02
C ARG A 195 51.76 7.99 4.69
N LEU A 196 51.06 8.52 5.70
CA LEU A 196 50.01 9.53 5.51
C LEU A 196 50.58 10.80 4.89
N GLN A 197 51.76 11.25 5.34
CA GLN A 197 52.46 12.40 4.76
C GLN A 197 52.89 12.16 3.32
N GLN A 198 53.25 10.93 2.95
CA GLN A 198 53.58 10.57 1.57
C GLN A 198 52.33 10.54 0.69
N LEU A 199 51.21 10.00 1.19
CA LEU A 199 49.95 9.92 0.46
C LEU A 199 49.24 11.28 0.32
N SER A 200 49.43 12.19 1.28
CA SER A 200 48.86 13.54 1.21
C SER A 200 49.57 14.43 0.18
N ARG A 201 50.75 14.05 -0.30
CA ARG A 201 51.42 14.76 -1.40
C ARG A 201 50.58 14.60 -2.66
N PRO A 202 50.14 15.71 -3.30
CA PRO A 202 49.40 15.61 -4.54
C PRO A 202 50.28 14.89 -5.57
N ARG A 203 49.67 13.93 -6.27
CA ARG A 203 50.37 13.17 -7.30
C ARG A 203 50.77 14.15 -8.42
N SER A 204 52.05 14.18 -8.79
CA SER A 204 52.52 15.06 -9.86
C SER A 204 51.82 14.71 -11.18
N ARG A 205 51.47 15.73 -12.00
CA ARG A 205 50.80 15.52 -13.29
C ARG A 205 51.60 14.62 -14.25
N THR A 206 52.92 14.55 -14.09
CA THR A 206 53.82 13.65 -14.82
C THR A 206 53.69 12.17 -14.44
N MET A 207 53.00 11.85 -13.35
CA MET A 207 52.73 10.48 -12.89
C MET A 207 51.27 10.03 -13.12
N ILE A 208 50.48 10.86 -13.79
CA ILE A 208 49.16 10.47 -14.29
C ILE A 208 49.42 9.63 -15.53
N LYS A 209 49.19 8.31 -15.41
CA LYS A 209 49.15 7.42 -16.57
C LYS A 209 47.80 7.63 -17.24
N ASP A 210 47.75 8.47 -18.26
CA ASP A 210 46.54 8.67 -19.08
C ASP A 210 46.24 7.44 -19.96
N ASP A 211 47.16 6.47 -20.03
CA ASP A 211 46.99 5.19 -20.73
C ASP A 211 46.13 4.17 -19.97
N TYR A 212 45.19 4.63 -19.14
CA TYR A 212 44.30 3.73 -18.39
C TYR A 212 43.29 3.09 -19.34
N ASP A 213 43.58 1.86 -19.77
CA ASP A 213 42.60 1.00 -20.44
C ASP A 213 41.66 0.39 -19.39
N PRO A 214 40.35 0.77 -19.37
CA PRO A 214 39.40 0.24 -18.40
C PRO A 214 39.13 -1.27 -18.56
N TYR A 215 39.56 -1.87 -19.67
CA TYR A 215 39.44 -3.30 -19.93
C TYR A 215 40.72 -4.08 -19.64
N GLU A 216 41.83 -3.42 -19.32
CA GLU A 216 43.08 -4.11 -19.00
C GLU A 216 43.04 -4.69 -17.58
N VAL A 217 43.04 -6.03 -17.48
CA VAL A 217 43.14 -6.72 -16.20
C VAL A 217 44.57 -6.60 -15.66
N SER A 218 44.74 -6.05 -14.46
CA SER A 218 46.07 -5.89 -13.84
C SER A 218 46.82 -7.23 -13.72
N ARG A 219 48.16 -7.21 -13.79
CA ARG A 219 48.98 -8.42 -13.60
C ARG A 219 48.76 -9.08 -12.24
N GLY A 220 48.46 -8.30 -11.20
CA GLY A 220 48.11 -8.80 -9.88
C GLY A 220 46.79 -9.56 -9.88
N ALA A 221 45.76 -9.00 -10.54
CA ALA A 221 44.47 -9.68 -10.71
C ALA A 221 44.59 -10.96 -11.56
N ARG A 222 45.40 -10.97 -12.64
CA ARG A 222 45.69 -12.18 -13.43
C ARG A 222 46.40 -13.29 -12.62
N ARG A 223 47.16 -12.92 -11.60
CA ARG A 223 47.89 -13.85 -10.71
C ARG A 223 47.12 -14.17 -9.43
N ALA A 224 46.01 -13.48 -9.17
CA ALA A 224 45.22 -13.70 -7.98
C ALA A 224 44.60 -15.10 -8.07
N ARG A 225 44.82 -15.89 -7.02
CA ARG A 225 44.14 -17.18 -6.86
C ARG A 225 42.88 -16.97 -6.01
N PRO A 226 41.77 -17.64 -6.33
CA PRO A 226 40.60 -17.63 -5.48
C PRO A 226 40.95 -18.15 -4.09
N THR A 227 40.24 -17.67 -3.07
CA THR A 227 40.39 -18.24 -1.72
C THR A 227 39.81 -19.65 -1.69
N PRO A 228 40.26 -20.53 -0.77
CA PRO A 228 39.78 -21.92 -0.72
C PRO A 228 38.25 -22.04 -0.68
N ARG A 229 37.59 -21.12 0.04
CA ARG A 229 36.13 -21.09 0.12
C ARG A 229 35.45 -20.75 -1.21
N VAL A 230 36.06 -19.86 -2.01
CA VAL A 230 35.52 -19.50 -3.33
C VAL A 230 35.74 -20.65 -4.31
N GLU A 231 36.87 -21.36 -4.20
CA GLU A 231 37.10 -22.60 -4.97
C GLU A 231 36.01 -23.64 -4.66
N GLU A 232 35.73 -23.91 -3.39
CA GLU A 232 34.64 -24.82 -2.97
C GLU A 232 33.28 -24.43 -3.54
N LEU A 233 32.92 -23.14 -3.50
CA LEU A 233 31.65 -22.64 -4.00
C LEU A 233 31.56 -22.64 -5.53
N SER A 234 32.71 -22.59 -6.21
CA SER A 234 32.79 -22.63 -7.68
C SER A 234 32.59 -24.04 -8.24
N VAL A 235 32.72 -25.08 -7.42
CA VAL A 235 32.40 -26.45 -7.81
C VAL A 235 30.89 -26.59 -7.95
N PRO A 236 30.37 -27.12 -9.08
CA PRO A 236 28.95 -27.33 -9.25
C PRO A 236 28.41 -28.29 -8.17
N LEU A 237 27.23 -27.97 -7.65
CA LEU A 237 26.57 -28.83 -6.67
C LEU A 237 26.46 -30.27 -7.20
N PRO A 238 26.76 -31.30 -6.39
CA PRO A 238 26.79 -32.70 -6.83
C PRO A 238 25.49 -33.18 -7.49
N ARG A 239 24.35 -32.58 -7.12
CA ARG A 239 23.05 -32.91 -7.71
C ARG A 239 22.85 -32.34 -9.11
N LYS A 240 23.71 -31.42 -9.55
CA LYS A 240 23.66 -30.73 -10.85
C LYS A 240 24.77 -31.19 -11.81
N THR A 241 25.65 -32.09 -11.38
CA THR A 241 26.66 -32.70 -12.25
C THR A 241 26.07 -33.94 -12.91
N ARG A 242 25.98 -33.95 -14.25
CA ARG A 242 25.69 -35.16 -15.03
C ARG A 242 26.99 -35.85 -15.38
N GLU A 243 27.09 -37.15 -15.08
CA GLU A 243 28.21 -37.96 -15.56
C GLU A 243 28.21 -37.99 -17.09
N LYS A 244 29.36 -37.68 -17.69
CA LYS A 244 29.55 -37.77 -19.13
C LYS A 244 29.54 -39.25 -19.48
N LYS A 245 28.53 -39.71 -20.22
CA LYS A 245 28.53 -41.08 -20.77
C LYS A 245 29.75 -41.21 -21.67
N VAL A 246 30.67 -42.10 -21.29
CA VAL A 246 31.76 -42.53 -22.15
C VAL A 246 31.13 -43.41 -23.24
N VAL A 247 31.30 -42.99 -24.49
CA VAL A 247 31.02 -43.79 -25.70
C VAL A 247 32.36 -44.30 -26.19
#